data_AF-A0A2E7W5U2-F1
#
_entry.id   AF-A0A2E7W5U2-F1
#
_cell.length_a   1.000
_cell.length_b   1.000
_cell.length_c   1.000
_cell.angle_alpha   90.00
_cell.angle_beta   90.00
_cell.angle_gamma   90.00
#
_symmetry.space_group_name_H-M   'P 1'
#
loop_
_entity.id
_entity.type
_entity.pdbx_description
1 polymer ?
#
loop_
_entity_poly.entity_id
_entity_poly.type
_entity_poly.pdbx_seq_one_letter_code
_entity_poly.pdbx_strand_id
1 'polypeptide(L)'
;MNELNDLPSGLSFGLTLEQEDQLSKWLDEQNQVIVEEQLKSEEFTEIQKEIQQKSLDTGTPIPIYDMNAGYFTISFTPTGWGNRIYVHNHFTGKSFKLFDYEDFQKQLGEATNETEKV
;
A
#
# COMPACT_ATOMS: atom_id res chain seq x y z
N MET A 1 37.67 23.53 -10.62
CA MET A 1 36.39 23.85 -11.29
C MET A 1 36.30 22.92 -12.50
N ASN A 2 35.39 21.97 -12.67
CA ASN A 2 34.09 21.68 -12.05
C ASN A 2 33.96 20.14 -11.97
N GLU A 3 33.87 19.57 -10.77
CA GLU A 3 33.45 18.18 -10.55
C GLU A 3 31.99 18.17 -10.09
N LEU A 4 31.09 18.61 -10.97
CA LEU A 4 29.65 18.72 -10.66
C LEU A 4 28.77 17.83 -11.54
N ASN A 5 29.36 16.84 -12.24
CA ASN A 5 28.65 16.04 -13.24
C ASN A 5 28.47 14.55 -12.91
N ASP A 6 28.85 14.07 -11.72
CA ASP A 6 28.65 12.67 -11.30
C ASP A 6 27.77 12.54 -10.04
N LEU A 7 26.66 13.29 -9.98
CA LEU A 7 25.53 12.83 -9.17
C LEU A 7 24.78 11.78 -10.00
N PRO A 8 24.69 10.51 -9.56
CA PRO A 8 23.97 9.47 -10.30
C PRO A 8 22.55 9.97 -10.57
N SER A 9 22.13 9.85 -11.83
CA SER A 9 20.86 10.30 -12.37
C SER A 9 19.68 9.86 -11.47
N GLY A 10 19.18 10.78 -10.63
CA GLY A 10 17.98 10.64 -9.81
C GLY A 10 18.04 9.52 -8.77
N LEU A 11 17.92 9.86 -7.49
CA LEU A 11 17.58 8.86 -6.46
C LEU A 11 16.24 8.20 -6.84
N SER A 12 16.29 6.99 -7.39
CA SER A 12 15.14 6.14 -7.59
C SER A 12 14.86 5.39 -6.29
N PHE A 13 13.67 5.57 -5.75
CA PHE A 13 13.20 4.84 -4.57
C PHE A 13 12.19 3.81 -5.04
N GLY A 14 12.59 2.54 -5.00
CA GLY A 14 11.71 1.39 -5.23
C GLY A 14 11.24 0.80 -3.91
N LEU A 15 10.11 0.10 -3.94
CA LEU A 15 9.69 -0.76 -2.83
C LEU A 15 10.55 -2.02 -2.80
N THR A 16 10.79 -2.56 -1.62
CA THR A 16 11.35 -3.92 -1.48
C THR A 16 10.27 -4.96 -1.79
N LEU A 17 10.66 -6.20 -2.08
CA LEU A 17 9.70 -7.30 -2.32
C LEU A 17 8.71 -7.46 -1.15
N GLU A 18 9.18 -7.32 0.10
CA GLU A 18 8.32 -7.39 1.28
C GLU A 18 7.32 -6.22 1.31
N GLN A 19 7.75 -5.01 0.96
CA GLN A 19 6.87 -3.85 0.86
C GLN A 19 5.88 -3.98 -0.30
N GLU A 20 6.27 -4.58 -1.42
CA GLU A 20 5.37 -4.88 -2.55
C GLU A 20 4.29 -5.90 -2.16
N ASP A 21 4.66 -6.95 -1.41
CA ASP A 21 3.71 -7.93 -0.88
C ASP A 21 2.73 -7.29 0.11
N GLN A 22 3.23 -6.47 1.03
CA GLN A 22 2.39 -5.74 1.99
C GLN A 22 1.44 -4.77 1.30
N LEU A 23 1.93 -4.04 0.29
CA LEU A 23 1.12 -3.15 -0.53
C LEU A 23 0.03 -3.94 -1.26
N SER A 24 0.40 -5.04 -1.93
CA SER A 24 -0.54 -5.87 -2.70
C SER A 24 -1.66 -6.40 -1.81
N LYS A 25 -1.29 -6.96 -0.65
CA LYS A 25 -2.28 -7.44 0.33
C LYS A 25 -3.22 -6.33 0.80
N TRP A 26 -2.68 -5.16 1.13
CA TRP A 26 -3.50 -4.04 1.58
C TRP A 26 -4.43 -3.52 0.48
N LEU A 27 -3.96 -3.45 -0.77
CA LEU A 27 -4.78 -3.07 -1.92
C LEU A 27 -5.91 -4.07 -2.16
N ASP A 28 -5.66 -5.37 -2.02
CA ASP A 28 -6.72 -6.40 -2.11
C ASP A 28 -7.78 -6.21 -1.02
N GLU A 29 -7.37 -5.95 0.22
CA GLU A 29 -8.28 -5.62 1.32
C GLU A 29 -9.10 -4.36 1.02
N GLN A 30 -8.50 -3.31 0.45
CA GLN A 30 -9.24 -2.11 0.06
C GLN A 30 -10.20 -2.39 -1.10
N ASN A 31 -9.78 -3.16 -2.10
CA ASN A 31 -10.60 -3.52 -3.26
C ASN A 31 -11.84 -4.32 -2.85
N GLN A 32 -11.69 -5.23 -1.88
CA GLN A 32 -12.82 -5.94 -1.30
C GLN A 32 -13.83 -4.97 -0.67
N VAL A 33 -13.37 -4.02 0.16
CA VAL A 33 -14.24 -3.01 0.78
C VAL A 33 -14.96 -2.18 -0.27
N ILE A 34 -14.27 -1.78 -1.33
CA ILE A 34 -14.87 -1.00 -2.42
C ILE A 34 -16.01 -1.77 -3.08
N VAL A 35 -15.78 -3.05 -3.39
CA VAL A 35 -16.78 -3.89 -4.06
C VAL A 35 -17.97 -4.15 -3.14
N GLU A 36 -17.73 -4.38 -1.85
CA GLU A 36 -18.81 -4.49 -0.86
C GLU A 36 -19.69 -3.22 -0.81
N GLU A 37 -19.11 -2.03 -0.99
CA GLU A 37 -19.88 -0.79 -1.13
C GLU A 37 -20.59 -0.68 -2.49
N GLN A 38 -19.95 -1.09 -3.58
CA GLN A 38 -20.58 -1.09 -4.93
C GLN A 38 -21.80 -2.02 -4.99
N LEU A 39 -21.76 -3.17 -4.31
CA LEU A 39 -22.89 -4.09 -4.22
C LEU A 39 -24.13 -3.45 -3.55
N LYS A 40 -23.93 -2.46 -2.67
CA LYS A 40 -25.01 -1.71 -2.01
C LYS A 40 -25.54 -0.56 -2.88
N SER A 41 -24.80 -0.14 -3.90
CA SER A 41 -25.17 0.98 -4.77
C SER A 41 -26.26 0.59 -5.78
N GLU A 42 -27.17 1.52 -6.08
CA GLU A 42 -28.17 1.37 -7.15
C GLU A 42 -27.61 1.67 -8.55
N GLU A 43 -26.37 2.19 -8.63
CA GLU A 43 -25.74 2.62 -9.88
C GLU A 43 -25.32 1.44 -10.78
N PHE A 44 -25.14 0.25 -10.21
CA PHE A 44 -24.68 -0.93 -10.92
C PHE A 44 -25.83 -1.90 -11.22
N THR A 45 -25.78 -2.50 -12.40
CA THR A 45 -26.76 -3.50 -12.84
C THR A 45 -26.67 -4.80 -12.03
N GLU A 46 -27.77 -5.56 -11.98
CA GLU A 46 -27.81 -6.85 -11.29
C GLU A 46 -26.75 -7.84 -11.82
N ILE A 47 -26.47 -7.82 -13.13
CA ILE A 47 -25.42 -8.66 -13.73
C ILE A 47 -24.03 -8.27 -13.20
N GLN A 48 -23.74 -6.98 -13.08
CA GLN A 48 -22.46 -6.49 -12.53
C GLN A 48 -22.32 -6.91 -11.06
N LYS A 49 -23.38 -6.75 -10.27
CA LYS A 49 -23.40 -7.17 -8.87
C LYS A 49 -23.22 -8.69 -8.71
N GLU A 50 -23.86 -9.48 -9.57
CA GLU A 50 -23.72 -10.94 -9.56
C GLU A 50 -22.27 -11.37 -9.86
N ILE A 51 -21.61 -10.74 -10.83
CA ILE A 51 -20.21 -11.02 -11.16
C ILE A 51 -19.29 -10.65 -9.98
N GLN A 52 -19.52 -9.51 -9.34
CA GLN A 52 -18.78 -9.07 -8.16
C GLN A 52 -18.93 -10.05 -6.99
N GLN A 53 -20.16 -10.46 -6.69
CA GLN A 53 -20.43 -11.41 -5.60
C GLN A 53 -19.74 -12.76 -5.85
N LYS A 54 -19.83 -13.29 -7.08
CA LYS A 54 -19.12 -14.54 -7.44
C LYS A 54 -17.61 -14.42 -7.27
N SER A 55 -17.06 -13.25 -7.56
CA SER A 55 -15.61 -13.01 -7.43
C SER A 55 -15.18 -12.99 -5.96
N LEU A 56 -16.00 -12.38 -5.08
CA LEU A 56 -15.80 -12.44 -3.63
C LEU A 56 -15.88 -13.87 -3.10
N ASP A 57 -16.89 -14.63 -3.52
CA ASP A 57 -17.13 -16.00 -3.04
C ASP A 57 -16.01 -16.97 -3.45
N THR A 58 -15.38 -16.74 -4.59
CA THR A 58 -14.33 -17.62 -5.15
C THR A 58 -12.92 -17.17 -4.82
N GLY A 59 -12.75 -15.97 -4.25
CA GLY A 59 -11.43 -15.37 -4.02
C GLY A 59 -10.66 -15.06 -5.30
N THR A 60 -11.35 -14.98 -6.45
CA THR A 60 -10.74 -14.58 -7.72
C THR A 60 -10.54 -13.06 -7.79
N PRO A 61 -9.69 -12.55 -8.69
CA PRO A 61 -9.53 -11.10 -8.87
C PRO A 61 -10.88 -10.39 -8.99
N ILE A 62 -11.12 -9.44 -8.10
CA ILE A 62 -12.44 -8.81 -7.96
C ILE A 62 -12.60 -7.72 -9.05
N PRO A 63 -13.63 -7.80 -9.90
CA PRO A 63 -13.86 -6.78 -10.91
C PRO A 63 -14.46 -5.53 -10.27
N ILE A 64 -13.69 -4.45 -10.37
CA ILE A 64 -14.07 -3.12 -9.92
C ILE A 64 -14.62 -2.35 -11.12
N TYR A 65 -15.85 -1.84 -11.04
CA TYR A 65 -16.49 -1.13 -12.15
C TYR A 65 -16.37 0.40 -12.07
N ASP A 66 -16.06 0.94 -10.90
CA ASP A 66 -15.76 2.37 -10.75
C ASP A 66 -14.32 2.65 -11.20
N MET A 67 -14.13 3.61 -12.12
CA MET A 67 -12.80 3.96 -12.63
C MET A 67 -11.88 4.59 -11.56
N ASN A 68 -12.46 5.15 -10.50
CA ASN A 68 -11.70 5.75 -9.40
C ASN A 68 -11.25 4.70 -8.38
N ALA A 69 -11.84 3.52 -8.43
CA ALA A 69 -11.49 2.46 -7.51
C ALA A 69 -10.18 1.80 -7.96
N GLY A 70 -9.23 1.75 -7.02
CA GLY A 70 -7.82 1.49 -7.32
C GLY A 70 -6.97 2.74 -7.53
N TYR A 71 -7.54 3.95 -7.45
CA TYR A 71 -6.73 5.17 -7.38
C TYR A 71 -6.07 5.27 -6.01
N PHE A 72 -4.74 5.13 -5.99
CA PHE A 72 -3.92 5.33 -4.79
C PHE A 72 -2.68 6.15 -5.11
N THR A 73 -2.11 6.76 -4.08
CA THR A 73 -0.80 7.40 -4.13
C THR A 73 0.12 6.79 -3.10
N ILE A 74 1.42 6.78 -3.40
CA ILE A 74 2.46 6.39 -2.46
C ILE A 74 3.26 7.66 -2.14
N SER A 75 3.40 7.96 -0.86
CA SER A 75 4.24 9.06 -0.40
C SER A 75 5.55 8.54 0.16
N PHE A 76 6.65 9.18 -0.25
CA PHE A 76 7.99 8.96 0.29
C PHE A 76 8.40 10.22 1.03
N THR A 77 8.47 10.13 2.35
CA THR A 77 8.87 11.24 3.21
C THR A 77 10.26 10.98 3.76
N PRO A 78 11.29 11.74 3.34
CA PRO A 78 12.60 11.67 3.96
C PRO A 78 12.53 12.05 5.44
N THR A 79 13.27 11.33 6.26
CA THR A 79 13.46 11.56 7.70
C THR A 79 14.96 11.66 7.98
N GLY A 80 15.33 11.94 9.24
CA GLY A 80 16.74 11.98 9.63
C GLY A 80 17.50 10.65 9.47
N TRP A 81 16.78 9.53 9.40
CA TRP A 81 17.36 8.18 9.44
C TRP A 81 17.06 7.33 8.20
N GLY A 82 16.13 7.76 7.34
CA GLY A 82 15.71 7.03 6.16
C GLY A 82 14.41 7.58 5.59
N ASN A 83 13.63 6.75 4.90
CA ASN A 83 12.31 7.15 4.40
C ASN A 83 11.19 6.60 5.27
N ARG A 84 10.12 7.36 5.35
CA ARG A 84 8.80 6.91 5.78
C ARG A 84 7.92 6.79 4.53
N ILE A 85 7.29 5.63 4.35
CA ILE A 85 6.53 5.28 3.15
C ILE A 85 5.08 5.01 3.56
N TYR A 86 4.14 5.74 2.96
CA TYR A 86 2.71 5.48 3.11
C TYR A 86 2.05 5.25 1.77
N VAL A 87 0.97 4.49 1.82
CA VAL A 87 0.04 4.29 0.71
C VAL A 87 -1.29 4.93 1.11
N HIS A 88 -1.91 5.65 0.19
CA HIS A 88 -3.17 6.35 0.40
C HIS A 88 -4.17 5.93 -0.66
N ASN A 89 -5.27 5.30 -0.28
CA ASN A 89 -6.33 4.91 -1.20
C ASN A 89 -7.34 6.07 -1.25
N HIS A 90 -7.48 6.68 -2.42
CA HIS A 90 -8.28 7.89 -2.59
C HIS A 90 -9.78 7.61 -2.56
N PHE A 91 -10.19 6.39 -2.87
CA PHE A 91 -11.60 6.00 -2.82
C PHE A 91 -12.07 5.80 -1.38
N THR A 92 -11.34 5.00 -0.59
CA THR A 92 -11.71 4.69 0.80
C THR A 92 -11.25 5.77 1.80
N GLY A 93 -10.36 6.67 1.38
CA GLY A 93 -9.72 7.66 2.25
C GLY A 93 -8.75 7.07 3.27
N LYS A 94 -8.50 5.76 3.23
CA LYS A 94 -7.62 5.07 4.18
C LYS A 94 -6.16 5.21 3.75
N SER A 95 -5.30 5.29 4.77
CA SER A 95 -3.86 5.30 4.59
C SER A 95 -3.23 4.13 5.33
N PHE A 96 -2.19 3.55 4.76
CA PHE A 96 -1.43 2.45 5.33
C PHE A 96 0.05 2.81 5.40
N LYS A 97 0.65 2.58 6.56
CA LYS A 97 2.08 2.78 6.78
C LYS A 97 2.81 1.54 6.27
N LEU A 98 3.42 1.65 5.10
CA LEU A 98 4.15 0.57 4.46
C LEU A 98 5.52 0.38 5.09
N PHE A 99 6.17 1.49 5.45
CA PHE A 99 7.47 1.45 6.10
C PHE A 99 7.73 2.74 6.88
N ASP A 100 8.42 2.61 8.01
CA ASP A 100 8.98 3.75 8.73
C ASP A 100 10.33 3.34 9.31
N TYR A 101 11.38 4.05 8.91
CA TYR A 101 12.72 3.76 9.38
C TYR A 101 12.84 3.94 10.91
N GLU A 102 12.09 4.88 11.50
CA GLU A 102 12.10 5.09 12.95
C GLU A 102 11.52 3.88 13.70
N ASP A 103 10.45 3.27 13.17
CA ASP A 103 9.87 2.05 13.75
C ASP A 103 10.82 0.86 13.64
N PHE A 104 11.50 0.73 12.49
CA PHE A 104 12.50 -0.31 12.28
C PHE A 104 13.66 -0.20 13.29
N GLN A 105 14.17 1.02 13.51
CA GLN A 105 15.21 1.27 14.51
C GLN A 105 14.74 0.95 15.93
N LYS A 106 13.49 1.31 16.27
CA LYS A 106 12.91 1.00 17.56
C LYS A 106 12.83 -0.52 17.79
N GLN A 107 12.34 -1.27 16.81
CA GLN A 107 12.24 -2.73 16.90
C GLN A 107 13.62 -3.39 17.05
N LEU A 108 14.63 -2.92 16.31
CA LEU A 108 16.00 -3.39 16.46
C LEU A 108 16.56 -3.13 17.86
N GLY A 109 16.32 -1.93 18.42
CA GLY A 109 16.74 -1.58 19.76
C GLY A 109 16.03 -2.37 20.87
N GLU A 110 14.77 -2.75 20.67
CA GLU A 110 14.04 -3.63 21.59
C GLU A 110 14.58 -5.06 21.54
N ALA A 111 14.82 -5.61 20.34
CA ALA A 111 15.36 -6.95 20.16
C ALA A 111 16.77 -7.14 20.73
N THR A 112 17.66 -6.16 20.60
CA THR A 112 19.01 -6.22 21.18
C THR A 112 18.97 -6.18 22.71
N ASN A 113 18.09 -5.37 23.31
CA ASN A 113 17.93 -5.31 24.77
C ASN A 113 17.35 -6.59 25.38
N GLU A 114 16.56 -7.37 24.64
CA GLU A 114 16.08 -8.68 25.09
C GLU A 114 17.18 -9.75 25.02
N THR A 115 18.10 -9.62 24.05
CA THR A 115 19.20 -10.57 23.86
C THR A 115 20.30 -10.40 24.91
N GLU A 116 20.49 -9.19 25.44
CA GLU A 116 21.44 -8.90 26.54
C GLU A 116 20.92 -9.29 27.94
N LYS A 117 19.64 -9.65 28.07
CA LYS A 117 19.01 -10.06 29.34
C LYS A 117 18.95 -11.59 29.55
N VAL A 118 19.54 -12.37 28.64
CA VAL A 118 19.62 -13.85 28.71
C VAL A 118 21.00 -14.30 29.13
#